data_AF-A0A7S4SGT1-F1
#
_entry.id   AF-A0A7S4SGT1-F1
#
_cell.length_a   1.000
_cell.length_b   1.000
_cell.length_c   1.000
_cell.angle_alpha   90.00
_cell.angle_beta   90.00
_cell.angle_gamma   90.00
#
_symmetry.space_group_name_H-M   'P 1'
#
loop_
_entity.id
_entity.type
_entity.pdbx_description
1 polymer ?
#
loop_
_entity_poly.entity_id
_entity_poly.type
_entity_poly.pdbx_seq_one_letter_code
_entity_poly.pdbx_strand_id
1 'polypeptide(L)'
;MIMMGCIYQHQPSHVKLLKNLLGTISHFIDLQNSDNDLFVLIPGCALPRRLHTDGSHLSVQVVLDRRKQDWIDNIGEVRCYHYPVHNSKAFLFTPSLASSMYLMVLYFITGSYHEVFKMVESCVSEELSAEELQIFNQLEFLGNDFHPDAHACRLKLSAITVGLGAKSAMKCPWSVREEMTECVRKHAYVSAACRLSAEEELLLLK
;
A
#
# COMPACT_ATOMS: atom_id res chain seq x y z
N MET A 1 -7.74 -30.34 19.50
CA MET A 1 -6.33 -29.98 19.74
C MET A 1 -5.57 -30.16 18.43
N ILE A 2 -5.64 -29.17 17.54
CA ILE A 2 -4.95 -29.22 16.24
C ILE A 2 -3.65 -28.44 16.44
N MET A 3 -2.53 -29.16 16.51
CA MET A 3 -1.20 -28.56 16.45
C MET A 3 -0.99 -28.00 15.05
N MET A 4 -1.10 -26.68 14.91
CA MET A 4 -0.68 -25.96 13.73
C MET A 4 0.85 -25.88 13.74
N GLY A 5 1.51 -26.91 13.22
CA GLY A 5 2.96 -26.96 13.08
C GLY A 5 3.43 -26.02 11.98
N CYS A 6 3.72 -24.76 12.32
CA CYS A 6 4.51 -23.88 11.46
C CYS A 6 5.96 -24.40 11.44
N ILE A 7 6.36 -25.03 10.35
CA ILE A 7 7.74 -25.42 10.11
C ILE A 7 8.47 -24.19 9.55
N TYR A 8 9.25 -23.50 10.39
CA TYR A 8 10.21 -22.49 9.92
C TYR A 8 11.35 -23.19 9.18
N GLN A 9 11.23 -23.35 7.87
CA GLN A 9 12.34 -23.72 7.00
C GLN A 9 12.66 -22.51 6.11
N HIS A 10 13.70 -21.76 6.48
CA HIS A 10 14.28 -20.73 5.61
C HIS A 10 14.86 -21.40 4.36
N GLN A 11 14.07 -21.54 3.31
CA GLN A 11 14.55 -21.91 1.99
C GLN A 11 14.96 -20.63 1.23
N PRO A 12 16.23 -20.49 0.79
CA PRO A 12 16.71 -19.29 0.10
C PRO A 12 15.91 -18.91 -1.15
N SER A 13 15.29 -19.90 -1.81
CA SER A 13 14.41 -19.73 -2.97
C SER A 13 13.13 -18.94 -2.64
N HIS A 14 12.52 -19.20 -1.47
CA HIS A 14 11.29 -18.54 -1.04
C HIS A 14 11.53 -17.07 -0.73
N VAL A 15 12.62 -16.76 -0.03
CA VAL A 15 12.99 -15.38 0.29
C VAL A 15 13.21 -14.56 -0.98
N LYS A 16 13.87 -15.14 -1.99
CA LYS A 16 14.07 -14.47 -3.29
C LYS A 16 12.74 -14.22 -4.01
N LEU A 17 11.85 -15.21 -4.00
CA LEU A 17 10.51 -15.09 -4.60
C LEU A 17 9.70 -13.98 -3.92
N LEU A 18 9.62 -13.98 -2.59
CA LEU A 18 8.85 -12.99 -1.83
C LEU A 18 9.41 -11.58 -1.98
N LYS A 19 10.74 -11.43 -2.08
CA LYS A 19 11.37 -10.15 -2.43
C LYS A 19 10.97 -9.65 -3.82
N ASN A 20 10.75 -10.54 -4.78
CA ASN A 20 10.25 -10.14 -6.09
C ASN A 20 8.78 -9.68 -6.04
N LEU A 21 7.97 -10.29 -5.16
CA LEU A 21 6.55 -9.95 -5.00
C LEU A 21 6.32 -8.66 -4.19
N LEU A 22 7.03 -8.51 -3.09
CA LEU A 22 6.90 -7.38 -2.16
C LEU A 22 7.83 -6.21 -2.52
N GLY A 23 8.69 -6.40 -3.51
CA GLY A 23 9.68 -5.43 -3.97
C GLY A 23 10.62 -5.00 -2.85
N THR A 24 10.52 -3.73 -2.49
CA THR A 24 11.37 -3.04 -1.52
C THR A 24 10.89 -3.14 -0.07
N ILE A 25 9.72 -3.74 0.18
CA ILE A 25 9.23 -3.96 1.54
C ILE A 25 10.10 -5.02 2.22
N SER A 26 10.78 -4.64 3.30
CA SER A 26 11.72 -5.51 4.03
C SER A 26 11.18 -6.06 5.35
N HIS A 27 10.06 -5.52 5.86
CA HIS A 27 9.48 -5.88 7.16
C HIS A 27 8.37 -6.91 7.02
N PHE A 28 8.74 -8.16 6.77
CA PHE A 28 7.79 -9.26 6.70
C PHE A 28 8.38 -10.57 7.26
N ILE A 29 7.49 -11.48 7.62
CA ILE A 29 7.82 -12.87 7.99
C ILE A 29 7.24 -13.78 6.91
N ASP A 30 8.08 -14.69 6.39
CA ASP A 30 7.67 -15.76 5.50
C ASP A 30 7.14 -16.95 6.30
N LEU A 31 5.94 -17.42 5.96
CA LEU A 31 5.30 -18.58 6.57
C LEU A 31 4.97 -19.60 5.49
N GLN A 32 5.07 -20.88 5.85
CA GLN A 32 4.68 -22.00 5.00
C GLN A 32 3.91 -23.02 5.83
N ASN A 33 2.77 -23.50 5.30
CA ASN A 33 2.02 -24.59 5.93
C ASN A 33 2.52 -25.97 5.44
N SER A 34 1.94 -27.05 5.96
CA SER A 34 2.26 -28.42 5.55
C SER A 34 1.94 -28.73 4.09
N ASP A 35 1.04 -27.96 3.47
CA ASP A 35 0.60 -28.13 2.07
C ASP A 35 1.47 -27.33 1.08
N ASN A 36 2.52 -26.66 1.56
CA ASN A 36 3.41 -25.76 0.82
C ASN A 36 2.77 -24.44 0.33
N ASP A 37 1.63 -24.05 0.89
CA ASP A 37 1.10 -22.72 0.72
C ASP A 37 2.00 -21.72 1.43
N LEU A 38 2.29 -20.63 0.73
CA LEU A 38 3.15 -19.56 1.25
C LEU A 38 2.29 -18.40 1.71
N PHE A 39 2.68 -17.81 2.82
CA PHE A 39 2.03 -16.63 3.38
C PHE A 39 3.07 -15.62 3.81
N VAL A 40 2.70 -14.35 3.71
CA VAL A 40 3.49 -13.22 4.18
C VAL A 40 2.78 -12.61 5.37
N LEU A 41 3.46 -12.49 6.50
CA LEU A 41 2.94 -11.82 7.68
C LEU A 41 3.64 -10.45 7.82
N ILE A 42 2.86 -9.38 7.87
CA ILE A 42 3.34 -8.01 8.09
C ILE A 42 2.72 -7.47 9.40
N PRO A 43 3.51 -6.91 10.32
CA PRO A 43 2.99 -6.37 11.57
C PRO A 43 2.11 -5.15 11.31
N GLY A 44 0.80 -5.28 11.53
CA GLY A 44 -0.15 -4.17 11.45
C GLY A 44 0.01 -3.21 12.64
N CYS A 45 0.39 -3.72 13.81
CA CYS A 45 0.58 -2.98 15.07
C CYS A 45 1.72 -1.96 15.08
N ALA A 46 2.28 -1.62 13.92
CA ALA A 46 3.33 -0.63 13.79
C ALA A 46 2.94 0.39 12.71
N LEU A 47 3.04 1.67 13.07
CA LEU A 47 2.80 2.79 12.18
C LEU A 47 3.90 2.82 11.10
N PRO A 48 3.57 2.68 9.81
CA PRO A 48 4.57 2.75 8.76
C PRO A 48 4.97 4.19 8.51
N ARG A 49 6.28 4.46 8.51
CA ARG A 49 6.84 5.78 8.22
C ARG A 49 7.91 5.69 7.15
N ARG A 50 7.99 6.75 6.35
CA ARG A 50 9.09 6.97 5.42
C ARG A 50 10.32 7.44 6.17
N LEU A 51 11.43 6.72 6.03
CA LEU A 51 12.75 7.17 6.44
C LEU A 51 13.58 7.50 5.20
N HIS A 52 14.02 8.75 5.12
CA HIS A 52 15.03 9.17 4.16
C HIS A 52 16.39 8.71 4.70
N THR A 53 16.94 7.67 4.08
CA THR A 53 18.25 7.15 4.46
C THR A 53 19.24 7.87 3.56
N ASP A 54 20.07 8.74 4.15
CA ASP A 54 20.99 9.67 3.49
C ASP A 54 20.35 10.87 2.77
N GLY A 55 21.12 11.96 2.59
CA GLY A 55 20.68 13.21 1.96
C GLY A 55 20.35 13.09 0.47
N SER A 56 20.36 11.88 -0.11
CA SER A 56 19.81 11.61 -1.42
C SER A 56 18.36 11.16 -1.29
N HIS A 57 17.46 11.78 -2.05
CA HIS A 57 16.05 11.42 -2.09
C HIS A 57 15.77 10.03 -2.71
N LEU A 58 16.82 9.21 -2.92
CA LEU A 58 16.79 8.02 -3.76
C LEU A 58 16.69 6.71 -2.96
N SER A 59 17.14 6.68 -1.70
CA SER A 59 17.05 5.48 -0.85
C SER A 59 15.97 5.68 0.22
N VAL A 60 14.82 5.04 -0.01
CA VAL A 60 13.65 5.14 0.87
C VAL A 60 13.42 3.82 1.58
N GLN A 61 13.45 3.85 2.91
CA GLN A 61 13.13 2.68 3.73
C GLN A 61 11.84 2.92 4.50
N VAL A 62 11.06 1.85 4.68
CA VAL A 62 9.97 1.84 5.66
C VAL A 62 10.57 1.63 7.04
N VAL A 63 10.15 2.45 7.99
CA VAL A 63 10.32 2.20 9.43
C VAL A 63 8.96 1.92 10.04
N LEU A 64 8.92 0.93 10.91
CA LEU A 64 7.72 0.52 11.62
C LEU A 64 7.77 1.01 13.06
N ASP A 65 7.05 2.09 13.35
CA ASP A 65 7.01 2.71 14.68
C ASP A 65 5.98 2.04 15.58
N ARG A 66 6.46 1.26 16.55
CA ARG A 66 5.65 0.51 17.53
C ARG A 66 5.35 1.29 18.81
N ARG A 67 5.77 2.57 18.89
CA ARG A 67 5.65 3.38 20.12
C ARG A 67 4.36 4.20 20.15
N LYS A 68 3.64 4.26 19.04
CA LYS A 68 2.40 5.02 18.90
C LYS A 68 1.23 4.21 19.47
N GLN A 69 0.87 4.52 20.71
CA GLN A 69 -0.20 3.82 21.40
C GLN A 69 -1.56 4.02 20.70
N ASP A 70 -1.86 5.25 20.26
CA ASP A 70 -3.08 5.56 19.50
C ASP A 70 -3.25 4.68 18.25
N TRP A 71 -2.14 4.35 17.57
CA TRP A 71 -2.15 3.45 16.41
C TRP A 71 -2.52 2.02 16.79
N ILE A 72 -1.92 1.55 17.89
CA ILE A 72 -2.14 0.19 18.42
C ILE A 72 -3.58 0.03 18.92
N ASP A 73 -4.12 1.07 19.55
CA ASP A 73 -5.46 1.04 20.16
C ASP A 73 -6.58 1.06 19.10
N ASN A 74 -6.32 1.66 17.93
CA ASN A 74 -7.24 1.66 16.80
C ASN A 74 -7.19 0.38 15.96
N ILE A 75 -6.17 -0.45 16.14
CA ILE A 75 -6.10 -1.77 15.49
C ILE A 75 -7.04 -2.72 16.22
N GLY A 76 -7.79 -3.50 15.45
CA GLY A 76 -8.66 -4.53 16.01
C GLY A 76 -7.89 -5.65 16.73
N GLU A 77 -8.56 -6.79 16.93
CA GLU A 77 -7.94 -7.93 17.60
C GLU A 77 -6.72 -8.49 16.85
N VAL A 78 -6.70 -8.33 15.53
CA VAL A 78 -5.68 -8.87 14.64
C VAL A 78 -4.52 -7.87 14.47
N ARG A 79 -3.39 -8.16 15.11
CA ARG A 79 -2.22 -7.27 15.14
C ARG A 79 -1.25 -7.43 13.96
N CYS A 80 -1.49 -8.42 13.10
CA CYS A 80 -0.65 -8.73 11.95
C CYS A 80 -1.53 -9.03 10.74
N TYR A 81 -1.21 -8.42 9.61
CA TYR A 81 -1.85 -8.76 8.34
C TYR A 81 -1.19 -9.97 7.72
N HIS A 82 -2.03 -10.90 7.29
CA HIS A 82 -1.62 -12.16 6.70
C HIS A 82 -2.01 -12.17 5.23
N TYR A 83 -1.02 -12.24 4.34
CA TYR A 83 -1.21 -12.19 2.89
C TYR A 83 -0.86 -13.56 2.28
N PRO A 84 -1.87 -14.36 1.90
CA PRO A 84 -1.64 -15.60 1.16
C PRO A 84 -1.00 -15.32 -0.20
N VAL A 85 0.01 -16.10 -0.57
CA VAL A 85 0.61 -16.06 -1.89
C VAL A 85 -0.11 -17.05 -2.79
N HIS A 86 -0.58 -16.59 -3.94
CA HIS A 86 -1.27 -17.45 -4.91
C HIS A 86 -0.36 -18.61 -5.36
N ASN A 87 -0.95 -19.74 -5.75
CA ASN A 87 -0.21 -20.95 -6.13
C ASN A 87 0.73 -20.74 -7.34
N SER A 88 0.41 -19.80 -8.23
CA SER A 88 1.29 -19.38 -9.33
C SER A 88 2.53 -18.60 -8.87
N LYS A 89 2.58 -18.21 -7.60
CA LYS A 89 3.64 -17.40 -6.97
C LYS A 89 3.85 -16.04 -7.64
N ALA A 90 2.83 -15.53 -8.33
CA ALA A 90 2.89 -14.28 -9.10
C ALA A 90 2.24 -13.08 -8.40
N PHE A 91 1.38 -13.32 -7.41
CA PHE A 91 0.68 -12.27 -6.67
C PHE A 91 0.25 -12.77 -5.29
N LEU A 92 -0.20 -11.84 -4.46
CA LEU A 92 -0.61 -12.05 -3.08
C LEU A 92 -2.02 -11.51 -2.87
N PHE A 93 -2.75 -12.14 -1.96
CA PHE A 93 -4.13 -11.81 -1.65
C PHE A 93 -4.23 -10.93 -0.41
N THR A 94 -5.15 -9.99 -0.44
CA THR A 94 -5.46 -9.07 0.65
C THR A 94 -6.82 -9.45 1.24
N PRO A 95 -6.87 -10.16 2.39
CA PRO A 95 -8.12 -10.76 2.90
C PRO A 95 -9.14 -9.75 3.42
N SER A 96 -8.74 -8.51 3.67
CA SER A 96 -9.61 -7.42 4.13
C SER A 96 -9.21 -6.08 3.49
N LEU A 97 -10.13 -5.10 3.51
CA LEU A 97 -9.85 -3.74 3.07
C LEU A 97 -8.68 -3.12 3.84
N ALA A 98 -8.66 -3.22 5.16
CA ALA A 98 -7.54 -2.77 6.00
C ALA A 98 -6.19 -3.37 5.55
N SER A 99 -6.15 -4.67 5.24
CA SER A 99 -4.94 -5.34 4.76
C SER A 99 -4.47 -4.81 3.40
N SER A 100 -5.42 -4.54 2.48
CA SER A 100 -5.13 -3.93 1.17
C SER A 100 -4.57 -2.52 1.33
N MET A 101 -5.26 -1.67 2.11
CA MET A 101 -4.87 -0.29 2.34
C MET A 101 -3.49 -0.20 3.02
N TYR A 102 -3.23 -1.07 4.01
CA TYR A 102 -1.94 -1.08 4.69
C TYR A 102 -0.81 -1.44 3.73
N LEU A 103 -1.00 -2.47 2.90
CA LEU A 103 -0.01 -2.87 1.91
C LEU A 103 0.19 -1.80 0.83
N MET A 104 -0.88 -1.15 0.38
CA MET A 104 -0.81 -0.01 -0.54
C MET A 104 0.01 1.14 0.06
N VAL A 105 -0.18 1.47 1.34
CA VAL A 105 0.61 2.51 2.04
C VAL A 105 2.10 2.12 2.09
N LEU A 106 2.42 0.85 2.35
CA LEU A 106 3.81 0.37 2.31
C LEU A 106 4.43 0.49 0.90
N TYR A 107 3.68 0.15 -0.14
CA TYR A 107 4.14 0.33 -1.53
C TYR A 107 4.35 1.80 -1.87
N PHE A 108 3.45 2.69 -1.46
CA PHE A 108 3.64 4.13 -1.61
C PHE A 108 4.91 4.61 -0.90
N ILE A 109 5.10 4.23 0.37
CA ILE A 109 6.27 4.66 1.15
C ILE A 109 7.55 4.20 0.47
N THR A 110 7.60 2.96 -0.04
CA THR A 110 8.79 2.40 -0.68
C THR A 110 8.95 2.78 -2.16
N GLY A 111 8.01 3.50 -2.75
CA GLY A 111 8.07 3.94 -4.16
C GLY A 111 7.69 2.87 -5.18
N SER A 112 7.00 1.80 -4.77
CA SER A 112 6.49 0.76 -5.67
C SER A 112 5.16 1.18 -6.32
N TYR A 113 5.17 2.29 -7.06
CA TYR A 113 3.96 2.95 -7.59
C TYR A 113 3.14 2.07 -8.54
N HIS A 114 3.77 1.17 -9.28
CA HIS A 114 3.07 0.21 -10.13
C HIS A 114 2.10 -0.68 -9.33
N GLU A 115 2.53 -1.17 -8.17
CA GLU A 115 1.71 -2.00 -7.31
C GLU A 115 0.63 -1.18 -6.60
N VAL A 116 0.94 0.08 -6.24
CA VAL A 116 -0.07 1.04 -5.76
C VAL A 116 -1.16 1.25 -6.82
N PHE A 117 -0.78 1.57 -8.05
CA PHE A 117 -1.71 1.92 -9.13
C PHE A 117 -2.68 0.78 -9.45
N LYS A 118 -2.22 -0.47 -9.39
CA LYS A 118 -3.08 -1.66 -9.54
C LYS A 118 -4.00 -1.90 -8.35
N MET A 119 -3.51 -1.70 -7.13
CA MET A 119 -4.21 -2.09 -5.89
C MET A 119 -5.24 -1.06 -5.45
N VAL A 120 -5.10 0.20 -5.86
CA VAL A 120 -5.90 1.31 -5.39
C VAL A 120 -7.42 1.09 -5.58
N GLU A 121 -7.83 0.42 -6.65
CA GLU A 121 -9.23 0.09 -6.93
C GLU A 121 -9.86 -0.84 -5.89
N SER A 122 -9.07 -1.74 -5.27
CA SER A 122 -9.54 -2.62 -4.20
C SER A 122 -9.45 -1.98 -2.81
N CYS A 123 -9.01 -0.72 -2.73
CA CYS A 123 -8.81 0.03 -1.50
C CYS A 123 -9.89 1.10 -1.26
N VAL A 124 -11.08 0.96 -1.87
CA VAL A 124 -12.19 1.91 -1.79
C VAL A 124 -13.38 1.33 -1.04
N SER A 125 -13.98 2.13 -0.17
CA SER A 125 -15.21 1.81 0.56
C SER A 125 -16.02 3.07 0.86
N GLU A 126 -17.34 2.93 0.99
CA GLU A 126 -18.24 4.02 1.40
C GLU A 126 -18.04 4.40 2.86
N GLU A 127 -17.78 3.41 3.72
CA GLU A 127 -17.55 3.56 5.16
C GLU A 127 -16.21 2.93 5.53
N LEU A 128 -15.50 3.59 6.45
CA LEU A 128 -14.24 3.10 6.99
C LEU A 128 -14.39 2.85 8.49
N SER A 129 -13.91 1.71 8.96
CA SER A 129 -13.66 1.45 10.38
C SER A 129 -12.55 2.38 10.90
N ALA A 130 -12.39 2.45 12.22
CA ALA A 130 -11.32 3.24 12.84
C ALA A 130 -9.92 2.80 12.36
N GLU A 131 -9.72 1.50 12.17
CA GLU A 131 -8.49 0.91 11.65
C GLU A 131 -8.21 1.34 10.20
N GLU A 132 -9.20 1.24 9.32
CA GLU A 132 -9.06 1.62 7.91
C GLU A 132 -8.86 3.12 7.75
N LEU A 133 -9.58 3.93 8.54
CA LEU A 133 -9.45 5.38 8.53
C LEU A 133 -8.05 5.84 8.95
N GLN A 134 -7.48 5.26 10.02
CA GLN A 134 -6.12 5.64 10.44
C GLN A 134 -5.05 5.26 9.40
N ILE A 135 -5.25 4.15 8.68
CA ILE A 135 -4.37 3.72 7.59
C ILE A 135 -4.51 4.70 6.41
N PHE A 136 -5.73 5.03 6.03
CA PHE A 136 -6.01 6.00 4.97
C PHE A 136 -5.39 7.37 5.27
N ASN A 137 -5.48 7.83 6.52
CA ASN A 137 -4.88 9.10 6.95
C ASN A 137 -3.35 9.13 6.81
N GLN A 138 -2.68 7.99 6.66
CA GLN A 138 -1.23 7.98 6.37
C GLN A 138 -0.89 8.55 4.99
N LEU A 139 -1.87 8.63 4.07
CA LEU A 139 -1.71 9.24 2.77
C LEU A 139 -1.36 10.73 2.84
N GLU A 140 -1.71 11.43 3.92
CA GLU A 140 -1.33 12.84 4.11
C GLU A 140 0.19 13.03 4.09
N PHE A 141 0.94 12.12 4.72
CA PHE A 141 2.40 12.17 4.74
C PHE A 141 3.04 11.85 3.39
N LEU A 142 2.27 11.29 2.46
CA LEU A 142 2.71 10.93 1.11
C LEU A 142 2.48 12.06 0.08
N GLY A 143 1.85 13.17 0.49
CA GLY A 143 1.61 14.33 -0.39
C GLY A 143 2.90 15.04 -0.85
N ASN A 144 4.00 14.92 -0.11
CA ASN A 144 5.29 15.53 -0.46
C ASN A 144 6.16 14.65 -1.38
N ASP A 145 5.58 13.61 -1.98
CA ASP A 145 6.27 12.77 -2.96
C ASP A 145 6.11 13.33 -4.38
N PHE A 146 7.18 13.91 -4.91
CA PHE A 146 7.19 14.56 -6.22
C PHE A 146 7.57 13.63 -7.38
N HIS A 147 7.63 12.30 -7.16
CA HIS A 147 7.86 11.35 -8.23
C HIS A 147 6.70 11.41 -9.27
N PRO A 148 6.96 11.34 -10.59
CA PRO A 148 5.91 11.38 -11.62
C PRO A 148 4.81 10.34 -11.37
N ASP A 149 5.18 9.09 -11.07
CA ASP A 149 4.20 8.04 -10.79
C ASP A 149 3.48 8.20 -9.44
N ALA A 150 4.06 8.95 -8.48
CA ALA A 150 3.37 9.25 -7.23
C ALA A 150 2.20 10.20 -7.50
N HIS A 151 2.40 11.23 -8.33
CA HIS A 151 1.31 12.09 -8.80
C HIS A 151 0.22 11.23 -9.45
N ALA A 152 0.58 10.34 -10.38
CA ALA A 152 -0.39 9.52 -11.09
C ALA A 152 -1.17 8.57 -10.17
N CYS A 153 -0.52 7.97 -9.16
CA CYS A 153 -1.19 7.15 -8.15
C CYS A 153 -2.16 7.96 -7.28
N ARG A 154 -1.76 9.17 -6.86
CA ARG A 154 -2.63 10.08 -6.10
C ARG A 154 -3.86 10.49 -6.91
N LEU A 155 -3.67 10.77 -8.19
CA LEU A 155 -4.75 11.07 -9.13
C LEU A 155 -5.69 9.88 -9.35
N LYS A 156 -5.15 8.67 -9.51
CA LYS A 156 -5.95 7.44 -9.63
C LYS A 156 -6.81 7.22 -8.38
N LEU A 157 -6.25 7.41 -7.19
CA LEU A 157 -7.03 7.35 -5.94
C LEU A 157 -8.11 8.44 -5.88
N SER A 158 -7.81 9.66 -6.33
CA SER A 158 -8.83 10.72 -6.42
C SER A 158 -9.95 10.37 -7.40
N ALA A 159 -9.63 9.77 -8.55
CA ALA A 159 -10.62 9.43 -9.57
C ALA A 159 -11.60 8.36 -9.09
N ILE A 160 -11.13 7.37 -8.34
CA ILE A 160 -11.99 6.30 -7.81
C ILE A 160 -12.77 6.72 -6.56
N THR A 161 -12.29 7.72 -5.81
CA THR A 161 -12.98 8.21 -4.60
C THR A 161 -13.93 9.38 -4.88
N VAL A 162 -13.83 10.04 -6.04
CA VAL A 162 -14.67 11.21 -6.40
C VAL A 162 -16.17 10.91 -6.31
N GLY A 163 -16.58 9.68 -6.64
CA GLY A 163 -17.98 9.24 -6.63
C GLY A 163 -18.59 9.06 -5.25
N LEU A 164 -17.77 8.96 -4.18
CA LEU A 164 -18.26 8.77 -2.81
C LEU A 164 -18.86 10.05 -2.19
N GLY A 165 -18.65 11.19 -2.84
CA GLY A 165 -19.22 12.48 -2.46
C GLY A 165 -18.54 13.15 -1.25
N ALA A 166 -18.92 14.41 -1.00
CA ALA A 166 -18.24 15.30 -0.05
C ALA A 166 -18.33 14.88 1.43
N LYS A 167 -19.19 13.92 1.76
CA LYS A 167 -19.37 13.38 3.11
C LYS A 167 -18.57 12.09 3.36
N SER A 168 -17.92 11.54 2.34
CA SER A 168 -17.09 10.35 2.49
C SER A 168 -15.94 10.57 3.48
N ALA A 169 -15.55 9.51 4.18
CA ALA A 169 -14.34 9.47 5.00
C ALA A 169 -13.06 9.42 4.14
N MET A 170 -13.15 8.98 2.88
CA MET A 170 -12.03 8.84 1.95
C MET A 170 -11.71 10.15 1.21
N LYS A 171 -11.44 11.23 1.95
CA LYS A 171 -11.04 12.50 1.37
C LYS A 171 -9.55 12.52 1.06
N CYS A 172 -9.20 12.60 -0.22
CA CYS A 172 -7.82 12.75 -0.62
C CYS A 172 -7.21 14.03 0.01
N PRO A 173 -6.05 13.95 0.66
CA PRO A 173 -5.44 15.08 1.39
C PRO A 173 -4.71 16.09 0.48
N TRP A 174 -4.66 15.83 -0.83
CA TRP A 174 -3.99 16.67 -1.83
C TRP A 174 -4.99 17.41 -2.73
N SER A 175 -4.51 18.50 -3.33
CA SER A 175 -5.25 19.22 -4.36
C SER A 175 -5.18 18.46 -5.69
N VAL A 176 -6.32 17.93 -6.13
CA VAL A 176 -6.47 17.28 -7.45
C VAL A 176 -5.89 18.17 -8.56
N ARG A 177 -6.17 19.47 -8.54
CA ARG A 177 -5.65 20.42 -9.54
C ARG A 177 -4.12 20.47 -9.60
N GLU A 178 -3.47 20.52 -8.45
CA GLU A 178 -2.00 20.60 -8.36
C GLU A 178 -1.37 19.30 -8.84
N GLU A 179 -1.93 18.16 -8.43
CA GLU A 179 -1.51 16.84 -8.88
C GLU A 179 -1.65 16.68 -10.40
N MET A 180 -2.75 17.14 -10.98
CA MET A 180 -2.96 17.13 -12.44
C MET A 180 -1.91 17.97 -13.16
N THR A 181 -1.64 19.17 -12.64
CA THR A 181 -0.65 20.08 -13.23
C THR A 181 0.74 19.45 -13.24
N GLU A 182 1.15 18.87 -12.12
CA GLU A 182 2.44 18.20 -12.00
C GLU A 182 2.53 16.92 -12.83
N CYS A 183 1.44 16.15 -12.90
CA CYS A 183 1.37 14.94 -13.72
C CYS A 183 1.51 15.27 -15.21
N VAL A 184 0.80 16.29 -15.70
CA VAL A 184 0.93 16.77 -17.10
C VAL A 184 2.33 17.30 -17.37
N ARG A 185 2.88 18.12 -16.46
CA ARG A 185 4.24 18.67 -16.57
C ARG A 185 5.29 17.56 -16.68
N LYS A 186 5.08 16.44 -15.99
CA LYS A 186 5.98 15.29 -15.95
C LYS A 186 5.52 14.12 -16.82
N HIS A 187 4.52 14.29 -17.70
CA HIS A 187 3.86 13.19 -18.40
C HIS A 187 4.82 12.26 -19.15
N ALA A 188 5.88 12.82 -19.76
CA ALA A 188 6.91 12.03 -20.45
C ALA A 188 7.69 11.08 -19.52
N TYR A 189 7.71 11.36 -18.22
CA TYR A 189 8.36 10.57 -17.18
C TYR A 189 7.39 9.70 -16.37
N VAL A 190 6.09 9.78 -16.64
CA VAL A 190 5.10 8.87 -16.04
C VAL A 190 5.20 7.52 -16.74
N SER A 191 5.49 6.49 -15.93
CA SER A 191 5.56 5.10 -16.36
C SER A 191 4.26 4.68 -17.02
N ALA A 192 4.36 3.92 -18.12
CA ALA A 192 3.18 3.50 -18.88
C ALA A 192 2.13 2.77 -18.01
N ALA A 193 2.59 2.01 -17.02
CA ALA A 193 1.70 1.26 -16.13
C ALA A 193 1.01 2.10 -15.05
N CYS A 194 1.44 3.35 -14.85
CA CYS A 194 0.84 4.29 -13.92
C CYS A 194 0.05 5.39 -14.63
N ARG A 195 -0.22 5.27 -15.94
CA ARG A 195 -0.99 6.28 -16.68
C ARG A 195 -2.48 6.08 -16.44
N LEU A 196 -3.15 7.19 -16.15
CA LEU A 196 -4.61 7.21 -16.06
C LEU A 196 -5.22 6.96 -17.43
N SER A 197 -6.41 6.36 -17.42
CA SER A 197 -7.23 6.28 -18.62
C SER A 197 -7.86 7.64 -18.93
N ALA A 198 -8.24 7.87 -20.19
CA ALA A 198 -8.93 9.11 -20.58
C ALA A 198 -10.24 9.30 -19.79
N GLU A 199 -10.93 8.22 -19.42
CA GLU A 199 -12.14 8.28 -18.60
C GLU A 199 -11.84 8.75 -17.18
N GLU A 200 -10.76 8.27 -16.57
CA GLU A 200 -10.31 8.71 -15.24
C GLU A 200 -9.88 10.17 -15.24
N GLU A 201 -9.15 10.61 -16.26
CA GLU A 201 -8.77 12.02 -16.43
C GLU A 201 -10.01 12.92 -16.56
N LEU A 202 -11.01 12.50 -17.34
CA LEU A 202 -12.27 13.23 -17.47
C LEU A 202 -13.07 13.29 -16.17
N LEU A 203 -13.02 12.25 -15.32
CA LEU A 203 -13.67 12.28 -14.00
C LEU A 203 -13.05 13.33 -13.09
N LEU A 204 -11.74 13.56 -13.20
CA LEU A 204 -11.00 14.50 -12.36
C LEU A 204 -11.16 15.98 -12.79
N LEU A 205 -11.68 16.23 -13.99
CA LEU A 205 -11.89 17.58 -14.54
C LEU A 205 -13.29 18.16 -14.26
N LYS A 206 -14.18 17.38 -13.65
CA LYS A 206 -15.54 17.78 -13.28
C LYS A 206 -15.57 18.48 -11.92
#